data_AF-A0A443RV22-F1
#
_entry.id   AF-A0A443RV22-F1
#
_cell.length_a   1.000
_cell.length_b   1.000
_cell.length_c   1.000
_cell.angle_alpha   90.00
_cell.angle_beta   90.00
_cell.angle_gamma   90.00
#
_symmetry.space_group_name_H-M   'P 1'
#
loop_
_entity.id
_entity.type
_entity.pdbx_description
1 polymer ?
#
loop_
_entity_poly.entity_id
_entity_poly.type
_entity_poly.pdbx_seq_one_letter_code
_entity_poly.pdbx_strand_id
1 'polypeptide(L)'
;NISECEITENQDSVAVTIYNPLIEERKFTVRLPWTSKKFSVFDPNGNEVNATLQPIPDYVKNIPGRKSNANHELVFDVSLPQLGFATFNVHKKASQNTYAKMNKYLRRKELTSKANTVTVTAKGFNVDFDAKSGEMIGVQMNDGSRIAIKQSFKWYAGMKGNNMNFSDRASGAYIFRPNGSYHNTGPITSQLYQSDDVTVLHQYINKWIGQTITVHKLKEYVEFDWVIGPIPIDDHIGKEIVSLFETDLKTNKTFYTDSNGRQVLKRVRNYRKTWTFNVTEPVSGNYYPVNSRIFIRDEQQALQVTVLTDRSQGGSSINDGAFELMVHRRLLYDD
;
A
#
# COMPACT_ATOMS: atom_id res chain seq x y z
N ASN A 1 8.62 5.33 8.59
CA ASN A 1 8.48 4.08 7.81
C ASN A 1 8.64 2.84 8.69
N ILE A 2 9.58 2.81 9.64
CA ILE A 2 9.78 1.68 10.58
C ILE A 2 9.11 1.91 11.96
N SER A 3 8.21 2.89 12.05
CA SER A 3 7.54 3.31 13.29
C SER A 3 8.50 3.46 14.48
N GLU A 4 9.52 4.31 14.30
CA GLU A 4 10.54 4.67 15.29
C GLU A 4 10.76 6.19 15.26
N CYS A 5 10.75 6.83 16.43
CA CYS A 5 11.07 8.25 16.58
C CYS A 5 11.46 8.54 18.03
N GLU A 6 12.74 8.79 18.26
CA GLU A 6 13.31 9.01 19.61
C GLU A 6 12.54 10.08 20.41
N ILE A 7 12.20 11.20 19.76
CA ILE A 7 11.55 12.35 20.41
C ILE A 7 10.15 11.95 20.90
N THR A 8 9.32 11.32 20.06
CA THR A 8 7.95 10.95 20.44
C THR A 8 7.92 9.78 21.42
N GLU A 9 8.96 8.95 21.44
CA GLU A 9 9.06 7.80 22.34
C GLU A 9 9.56 8.15 23.73
N ASN A 10 10.46 9.13 23.87
CA ASN A 10 11.15 9.42 25.14
C ASN A 10 10.68 10.68 25.87
N GLN A 11 10.06 11.65 25.19
CA GLN A 11 9.60 12.88 25.83
C GLN A 11 8.17 12.78 26.36
N ASP A 12 7.89 13.38 27.51
CA ASP A 12 6.53 13.45 28.08
C ASP A 12 5.64 14.46 27.35
N SER A 13 6.25 15.48 26.73
CA SER A 13 5.55 16.48 25.92
C SER A 13 6.35 16.77 24.67
N VAL A 14 5.67 16.85 23.53
CA VAL A 14 6.27 17.09 22.21
C VAL A 14 5.44 18.13 21.47
N ALA A 15 6.11 19.16 20.96
CA ALA A 15 5.56 20.07 19.98
C ALA A 15 5.79 19.48 18.57
N VAL A 16 4.70 19.26 17.83
CA VAL A 16 4.71 18.69 16.49
C VAL A 16 4.33 19.79 15.50
N THR A 17 5.33 20.44 14.91
CA THR A 17 5.14 21.45 13.86
C THR A 17 5.08 20.78 12.50
N ILE A 18 4.00 21.02 11.77
CA ILE A 18 3.73 20.37 10.48
C ILE A 18 3.57 21.44 9.42
N TYR A 19 4.34 21.32 8.34
CA TYR A 19 4.34 22.26 7.22
C TYR A 19 3.64 21.63 6.00
N ASN A 20 2.75 22.39 5.37
CA ASN A 20 2.13 22.07 4.09
C ASN A 20 2.87 22.82 2.96
N PRO A 21 3.68 22.13 2.14
CA PRO A 21 4.39 22.75 1.03
C PRO A 21 3.51 22.98 -0.22
N LEU A 22 2.24 22.59 -0.20
CA LEU A 22 1.34 22.71 -1.35
C LEU A 22 0.61 24.05 -1.36
N ILE A 23 0.23 24.51 -2.55
CA ILE A 23 -0.54 25.75 -2.77
C ILE A 23 -2.04 25.60 -2.49
N GLU A 24 -2.45 24.48 -1.90
CA GLU A 24 -3.83 24.16 -1.54
C GLU A 24 -3.93 23.76 -0.07
N GLU A 25 -5.11 23.96 0.53
CA GLU A 25 -5.41 23.41 1.86
C GLU A 25 -5.26 21.88 1.83
N ARG A 26 -4.59 21.31 2.83
CA ARG A 26 -4.35 19.88 2.91
C ARG A 26 -4.92 19.28 4.18
N LYS A 27 -5.79 18.28 4.00
CA LYS A 27 -6.29 17.41 5.07
C LYS A 27 -5.60 16.06 4.98
N PHE A 28 -4.97 15.63 6.08
CA PHE A 28 -4.30 14.34 6.13
C PHE A 28 -4.17 13.84 7.57
N THR A 29 -3.78 12.59 7.70
CA THR A 29 -3.65 11.90 8.98
C THR A 29 -2.17 11.87 9.38
N VAL A 30 -1.88 12.29 10.60
CA VAL A 30 -0.56 12.20 11.23
C VAL A 30 -0.46 10.88 12.00
N ARG A 31 0.68 10.20 11.90
CA ARG A 31 0.98 8.95 12.62
C ARG A 31 2.33 9.07 13.32
N LEU A 32 2.36 8.99 14.65
CA LEU A 32 3.57 9.13 15.46
C LEU A 32 3.84 7.87 16.29
N PRO A 33 5.04 7.27 16.28
CA PRO A 33 5.38 6.17 17.17
C PRO A 33 5.18 6.57 18.63
N TRP A 34 4.45 5.74 19.39
CA TRP A 34 3.96 6.12 20.71
C TRP A 34 4.06 4.98 21.72
N THR A 35 4.48 5.32 22.94
CA THR A 35 4.81 4.36 24.02
C THR A 35 3.83 4.41 25.20
N SER A 36 3.04 5.48 25.34
CA SER A 36 2.12 5.65 26.46
C SER A 36 0.68 5.27 26.10
N LYS A 37 0.01 4.57 27.01
CA LYS A 37 -1.44 4.32 26.94
C LYS A 37 -2.29 5.57 27.16
N LYS A 38 -1.72 6.60 27.78
CA LYS A 38 -2.37 7.88 28.07
C LYS A 38 -1.78 8.97 27.20
N PHE A 39 -2.63 9.73 26.53
CA PHE A 39 -2.21 10.83 25.69
C PHE A 39 -3.27 11.92 25.64
N SER A 40 -2.86 13.12 25.23
CA SER A 40 -3.74 14.20 24.81
C SER A 40 -3.04 14.97 23.69
N VAL A 41 -3.80 15.39 22.69
CA VAL A 41 -3.33 16.17 21.55
C VAL A 41 -4.09 17.49 21.54
N PHE A 42 -3.39 18.61 21.48
CA PHE A 42 -3.98 19.93 21.40
C PHE A 42 -3.59 20.61 20.09
N ASP A 43 -4.57 21.26 19.46
CA ASP A 43 -4.37 22.09 18.27
C ASP A 43 -3.65 23.42 18.63
N PRO A 44 -3.26 24.25 17.64
CA PRO A 44 -2.61 25.53 17.90
C PRO A 44 -3.45 26.53 18.72
N ASN A 45 -4.77 26.34 18.79
CA ASN A 45 -5.70 27.19 19.53
C ASN A 45 -5.93 26.67 20.96
N GLY A 46 -5.30 25.55 21.34
CA GLY A 46 -5.45 24.92 22.65
C GLY A 46 -6.66 23.99 22.78
N ASN A 47 -7.36 23.68 21.69
CA ASN A 47 -8.47 22.73 21.71
C ASN A 47 -7.96 21.29 21.64
N GLU A 48 -8.57 20.39 22.41
CA GLU A 48 -8.24 18.96 22.36
C GLU A 48 -8.72 18.32 21.05
N VAL A 49 -7.80 17.65 20.34
CA VAL A 49 -8.04 16.95 19.07
C VAL A 49 -8.35 15.48 19.35
N ASN A 50 -9.31 14.93 18.61
CA ASN A 50 -9.58 13.50 18.64
C ASN A 50 -8.37 12.74 18.08
N ALA A 51 -7.77 11.88 18.91
CA ALA A 51 -6.65 11.03 18.53
C ALA A 51 -6.89 9.59 18.98
N THR A 52 -6.29 8.64 18.27
CA THR A 52 -6.48 7.20 18.47
C THR A 52 -5.14 6.48 18.46
N LEU A 53 -5.00 5.43 19.26
CA LEU A 53 -3.85 4.53 19.16
C LEU A 53 -4.12 3.41 18.15
N GLN A 54 -3.29 3.36 17.11
CA GLN A 54 -3.26 2.31 16.11
C GLN A 54 -2.14 1.32 16.43
N PRO A 55 -2.39 0.00 16.54
CA PRO A 55 -1.34 -0.97 16.81
C PRO A 55 -0.34 -1.04 15.65
N ILE A 56 0.96 -1.19 15.96
CA ILE A 56 2.00 -1.43 14.96
C ILE A 56 2.02 -2.94 14.64
N PRO A 57 1.92 -3.34 13.37
CA PRO A 57 1.96 -4.76 12.99
C PRO A 57 3.32 -5.41 13.26
N ASP A 58 3.33 -6.73 13.48
CA ASP A 58 4.56 -7.46 13.81
C ASP A 58 5.62 -7.36 12.70
N TYR A 59 5.23 -7.36 11.43
CA TYR A 59 6.17 -7.21 10.32
C TYR A 59 6.85 -5.83 10.25
N VAL A 60 6.29 -4.79 10.90
CA VAL A 60 6.97 -3.50 11.09
C VAL A 60 7.86 -3.53 12.33
N LYS A 61 7.34 -4.07 13.46
CA LYS A 61 8.11 -4.19 14.71
C LYS A 61 9.38 -5.04 14.54
N ASN A 62 9.35 -6.02 13.64
CA ASN A 62 10.44 -6.95 13.37
C ASN A 62 11.36 -6.50 12.22
N ILE A 63 11.21 -5.27 11.70
CA ILE A 63 12.13 -4.75 10.67
C ILE A 63 13.56 -4.75 11.23
N PRO A 64 14.53 -5.38 10.54
CA PRO A 64 15.92 -5.38 10.97
C PRO A 64 16.46 -3.95 11.14
N GLY A 65 17.10 -3.69 12.29
CA GLY A 65 17.67 -2.39 12.61
C GLY A 65 16.72 -1.43 13.35
N ARG A 66 15.42 -1.75 13.48
CA ARG A 66 14.49 -0.97 14.29
C ARG A 66 14.86 -1.04 15.77
N LYS A 67 15.02 0.12 16.42
CA LYS A 67 15.37 0.28 17.84
C LYS A 67 14.31 1.11 18.56
N SER A 68 13.09 0.58 18.61
CA SER A 68 11.92 1.29 19.15
C SER A 68 11.08 0.41 20.07
N ASN A 69 10.64 1.00 21.18
CA ASN A 69 9.72 0.35 22.13
C ASN A 69 8.25 0.68 21.82
N ALA A 70 7.99 1.54 20.83
CA ALA A 70 6.63 1.84 20.39
C ALA A 70 5.94 0.56 19.90
N ASN A 71 4.74 0.32 20.42
CA ASN A 71 3.85 -0.77 20.02
C ASN A 71 2.57 -0.24 19.35
N HIS A 72 2.38 1.08 19.36
CA HIS A 72 1.30 1.78 18.69
C HIS A 72 1.82 3.03 18.00
N GLU A 73 1.05 3.52 17.05
CA GLU A 73 1.15 4.88 16.54
C GLU A 73 -0.01 5.70 17.10
N LEU A 74 0.28 6.90 17.56
CA LEU A 74 -0.72 7.92 17.85
C LEU A 74 -1.16 8.55 16.54
N VAL A 75 -2.45 8.49 16.26
CA VAL A 75 -3.06 8.86 14.98
C VAL A 75 -4.09 9.97 15.19
N PHE A 76 -3.97 11.06 14.44
CA PHE A 76 -4.94 12.16 14.44
C PHE A 76 -4.94 12.89 13.10
N ASP A 77 -6.09 13.46 12.73
CA ASP A 77 -6.25 14.21 11.49
C ASP A 77 -5.87 15.68 11.69
N VAL A 78 -5.27 16.26 10.65
CA VAL A 78 -4.87 17.67 10.61
C VAL A 78 -5.38 18.34 9.34
N SER A 79 -5.74 19.62 9.45
CA SER A 79 -6.02 20.51 8.31
C SER A 79 -5.01 21.64 8.33
N LEU A 80 -4.25 21.80 7.25
CA LEU A 80 -3.25 22.86 7.13
C LEU A 80 -3.59 23.79 5.96
N PRO A 81 -3.44 25.11 6.13
CA PRO A 81 -3.60 26.05 5.03
C PRO A 81 -2.51 25.81 3.97
N GLN A 82 -2.75 26.34 2.76
CA GLN A 82 -1.76 26.38 1.69
C GLN A 82 -0.47 27.09 2.15
N LEU A 83 0.69 26.53 1.77
CA LEU A 83 2.02 27.06 2.09
C LEU A 83 2.22 27.44 3.56
N GLY A 84 1.50 26.79 4.49
CA GLY A 84 1.46 27.16 5.90
C GLY A 84 1.83 26.02 6.82
N PHE A 85 1.88 26.32 8.11
CA PHE A 85 2.19 25.35 9.15
C PHE A 85 1.25 25.48 10.34
N ALA A 86 1.18 24.42 11.14
CA ALA A 86 0.52 24.42 12.44
C ALA A 86 1.34 23.60 13.43
N THR A 87 1.30 23.97 14.71
CA THR A 87 1.98 23.25 15.78
C THR A 87 0.97 22.62 16.72
N PHE A 88 1.07 21.31 16.89
CA PHE A 88 0.24 20.53 17.80
C PHE A 88 1.04 20.16 19.05
N ASN A 89 0.42 20.26 20.22
CA ASN A 89 1.06 19.86 21.48
C ASN A 89 0.56 18.48 21.88
N VAL A 90 1.48 17.52 21.97
CA VAL A 90 1.17 16.12 22.29
C VAL A 90 1.78 15.78 23.64
N HIS A 91 1.00 15.21 24.55
CA HIS A 91 1.45 14.90 25.91
C HIS A 91 1.18 13.45 26.27
N LYS A 92 2.14 12.78 26.94
CA LYS A 92 1.95 11.54 27.70
C LYS A 92 1.49 11.96 29.10
N LYS A 93 0.20 11.89 29.41
CA LYS A 93 -0.35 12.46 30.66
C LYS A 93 0.43 12.01 31.92
N ALA A 94 1.15 12.94 32.53
CA ALA A 94 1.52 12.98 33.93
C ALA A 94 1.07 14.34 34.52
N SER A 95 -0.24 14.57 34.64
CA SER A 95 -0.74 15.56 35.60
C SER A 95 -2.15 15.21 36.04
N GLN A 96 -2.36 15.34 37.35
CA GLN A 96 -3.63 15.23 38.04
C GLN A 96 -4.56 16.34 37.53
N ASN A 97 -5.34 16.09 36.50
CA ASN A 97 -6.65 16.72 36.39
C ASN A 97 -7.57 15.94 35.45
N THR A 98 -8.78 15.81 35.98
CA THR A 98 -9.99 15.18 35.48
C THR A 98 -10.35 15.66 34.08
N TYR A 99 -11.12 14.83 33.34
CA TYR A 99 -11.55 15.03 31.95
C TYR A 99 -10.57 14.66 30.83
N ALA A 100 -9.75 13.60 31.00
CA ALA A 100 -9.30 12.89 29.79
C ALA A 100 -10.52 12.21 29.17
N LYS A 101 -10.95 12.62 27.97
CA LYS A 101 -11.83 11.76 27.15
C LYS A 101 -11.22 10.36 27.11
N MET A 102 -12.04 9.33 27.26
CA MET A 102 -11.58 7.94 27.22
C MET A 102 -10.74 7.73 25.97
N ASN A 103 -9.47 7.35 26.14
CA ASN A 103 -8.55 7.14 25.01
C ASN A 103 -9.19 6.16 24.04
N LYS A 104 -9.40 6.59 22.79
CA LYS A 104 -9.89 5.70 21.74
C LYS A 104 -8.71 4.83 21.29
N TYR A 105 -8.89 3.53 21.43
CA TYR A 105 -8.04 2.54 20.80
C TYR A 105 -8.76 2.05 19.56
N LEU A 106 -8.03 1.82 18.48
CA LEU A 106 -8.58 1.05 17.38
C LEU A 106 -8.92 -0.35 17.91
N ARG A 107 -10.21 -0.70 17.85
CA ARG A 107 -10.69 -1.95 18.45
C ARG A 107 -10.44 -3.07 17.48
N ARG A 108 -9.83 -4.15 17.97
CA ARG A 108 -9.74 -5.40 17.21
C ARG A 108 -11.16 -5.93 17.01
N LYS A 109 -11.52 -6.19 15.76
CA LYS A 109 -12.78 -6.82 15.38
C LYS A 109 -12.47 -8.21 14.85
N GLU A 110 -13.16 -9.21 15.37
CA GLU A 110 -13.01 -10.56 14.84
C GLU A 110 -13.61 -10.64 13.44
N LEU A 111 -12.81 -11.15 12.51
CA LEU A 111 -13.27 -11.65 11.23
C LEU A 111 -13.99 -12.97 11.52
N THR A 112 -15.31 -13.00 11.35
CA THR A 112 -16.15 -14.16 11.73
C THR A 112 -16.72 -14.86 10.50
N SER A 113 -16.86 -16.18 10.57
CA SER A 113 -17.40 -17.02 9.48
C SER A 113 -18.92 -16.92 9.29
N LYS A 114 -19.62 -16.07 10.04
CA LYS A 114 -21.09 -15.95 9.97
C LYS A 114 -21.56 -15.02 8.87
N ALA A 115 -20.72 -14.05 8.49
CA ALA A 115 -20.91 -13.21 7.31
C ALA A 115 -19.86 -13.60 6.27
N ASN A 116 -20.20 -13.52 4.99
CA ASN A 116 -19.23 -13.77 3.92
C ASN A 116 -18.35 -12.54 3.63
N THR A 117 -18.85 -11.34 3.92
CA THR A 117 -18.23 -10.07 3.54
C THR A 117 -18.25 -9.06 4.69
N VAL A 118 -17.17 -8.29 4.83
CA VAL A 118 -17.09 -7.08 5.66
C VAL A 118 -17.02 -5.88 4.73
N THR A 119 -18.08 -5.07 4.72
CA THR A 119 -18.15 -3.83 3.93
C THR A 119 -17.70 -2.64 4.77
N VAL A 120 -16.83 -1.81 4.19
CA VAL A 120 -16.23 -0.63 4.84
C VAL A 120 -16.47 0.59 3.97
N THR A 121 -17.00 1.66 4.56
CA THR A 121 -17.30 2.91 3.84
C THR A 121 -16.11 3.85 3.80
N ALA A 122 -15.78 4.32 2.59
CA ALA A 122 -14.84 5.39 2.30
C ALA A 122 -15.59 6.65 1.80
N LYS A 123 -14.88 7.69 1.36
CA LYS A 123 -15.52 8.86 0.76
C LYS A 123 -15.87 8.54 -0.69
N GLY A 124 -17.16 8.36 -0.97
CA GLY A 124 -17.69 8.16 -2.33
C GLY A 124 -17.86 6.70 -2.76
N PHE A 125 -17.41 5.74 -1.96
CA PHE A 125 -17.49 4.31 -2.27
C PHE A 125 -17.41 3.44 -1.01
N ASN A 126 -17.76 2.17 -1.17
CA ASN A 126 -17.58 1.11 -0.19
C ASN A 126 -16.55 0.09 -0.70
N VAL A 127 -15.78 -0.47 0.24
CA VAL A 127 -14.81 -1.54 0.00
C VAL A 127 -15.33 -2.81 0.66
N ASP A 128 -15.38 -3.89 -0.12
CA ASP A 128 -15.76 -5.21 0.37
C ASP A 128 -14.51 -6.04 0.63
N PHE A 129 -14.42 -6.61 1.84
CA PHE A 129 -13.42 -7.58 2.22
C PHE A 129 -14.06 -8.94 2.48
N ASP A 130 -13.40 -10.02 2.08
CA ASP A 130 -13.77 -11.37 2.50
C ASP A 130 -13.66 -11.48 4.02
N ALA A 131 -14.74 -11.89 4.68
CA ALA A 131 -14.83 -11.91 6.14
C ALA A 131 -13.99 -13.01 6.80
N LYS A 132 -13.37 -13.91 6.02
CA LYS A 132 -12.52 -14.99 6.51
C LYS A 132 -11.03 -14.71 6.28
N SER A 133 -10.64 -14.36 5.05
CA SER A 133 -9.24 -14.09 4.68
C SER A 133 -8.84 -12.63 4.92
N GLY A 134 -9.80 -11.70 4.87
CA GLY A 134 -9.53 -10.26 4.83
C GLY A 134 -9.03 -9.78 3.46
N GLU A 135 -9.14 -10.60 2.41
CA GLU A 135 -8.81 -10.13 1.06
C GLU A 135 -9.83 -9.10 0.57
N MET A 136 -9.37 -8.05 -0.10
CA MET A 136 -10.27 -7.17 -0.83
C MET A 136 -10.92 -7.96 -1.98
N ILE A 137 -12.24 -7.89 -2.09
CA ILE A 137 -13.04 -8.60 -3.11
C ILE A 137 -13.88 -7.66 -3.97
N GLY A 138 -13.93 -6.37 -3.64
CA GLY A 138 -14.44 -5.38 -4.57
C GLY A 138 -14.63 -4.01 -4.00
N VAL A 139 -15.02 -3.10 -4.90
CA VAL A 139 -15.33 -1.71 -4.60
C VAL A 139 -16.68 -1.39 -5.24
N GLN A 140 -17.59 -0.81 -4.46
CA GLN A 140 -18.88 -0.35 -4.94
C GLN A 140 -18.95 1.18 -4.78
N MET A 141 -19.16 1.88 -5.89
CA MET A 141 -19.32 3.33 -5.90
C MET A 141 -20.73 3.72 -5.45
N ASN A 142 -20.91 4.97 -5.02
CA ASN A 142 -22.21 5.48 -4.56
C ASN A 142 -23.30 5.51 -5.65
N ASP A 143 -22.92 5.54 -6.92
CA ASP A 143 -23.85 5.46 -8.06
C ASP A 143 -24.37 4.03 -8.32
N GLY A 144 -23.93 3.06 -7.52
CA GLY A 144 -24.31 1.65 -7.63
C GLY A 144 -23.38 0.82 -8.51
N SER A 145 -22.49 1.44 -9.28
CA SER A 145 -21.48 0.73 -10.07
C SER A 145 -20.53 -0.06 -9.16
N ARG A 146 -20.07 -1.21 -9.64
CA ARG A 146 -19.22 -2.11 -8.86
C ARG A 146 -18.09 -2.65 -9.71
N ILE A 147 -16.90 -2.70 -9.12
CA ILE A 147 -15.73 -3.39 -9.68
C ILE A 147 -15.39 -4.54 -8.76
N ALA A 148 -15.42 -5.77 -9.26
CA ALA A 148 -14.77 -6.87 -8.57
C ALA A 148 -13.26 -6.62 -8.66
N ILE A 149 -12.59 -6.48 -7.52
CA ILE A 149 -11.15 -6.23 -7.47
C ILE A 149 -10.52 -7.03 -6.35
N LYS A 150 -9.43 -7.71 -6.69
CA LYS A 150 -8.58 -8.43 -5.77
C LYS A 150 -7.15 -7.92 -5.91
N GLN A 151 -6.47 -7.69 -4.78
CA GLN A 151 -5.03 -7.48 -4.75
C GLN A 151 -4.36 -8.68 -4.09
N SER A 152 -3.25 -9.15 -4.68
CA SER A 152 -2.41 -10.18 -4.09
C SER A 152 -0.95 -10.01 -4.47
N PHE A 153 -0.04 -10.53 -3.65
CA PHE A 153 1.37 -10.63 -4.04
C PHE A 153 1.63 -11.92 -4.81
N LYS A 154 2.44 -11.82 -5.86
CA LYS A 154 3.01 -12.94 -6.60
C LYS A 154 4.51 -12.71 -6.75
N TRP A 155 5.22 -13.68 -7.32
CA TRP A 155 6.61 -13.47 -7.70
C TRP A 155 7.01 -14.23 -8.95
N TYR A 156 7.83 -13.62 -9.80
CA TYR A 156 8.49 -14.31 -10.91
C TYR A 156 9.83 -14.87 -10.45
N ALA A 157 10.14 -16.10 -10.87
CA ALA A 157 11.49 -16.64 -10.75
C ALA A 157 12.41 -15.91 -11.73
N GLY A 158 13.55 -15.39 -11.28
CA GLY A 158 14.55 -14.81 -12.17
C GLY A 158 15.22 -15.90 -13.02
N MET A 159 15.36 -15.69 -14.33
CA MET A 159 16.07 -16.61 -15.21
C MET A 159 17.53 -16.75 -14.78
N LYS A 160 17.97 -18.00 -14.64
CA LYS A 160 19.38 -18.34 -14.41
C LYS A 160 20.09 -18.32 -15.75
N GLY A 161 21.23 -17.65 -15.82
CA GLY A 161 21.98 -17.47 -17.05
C GLY A 161 23.46 -17.31 -16.79
N ASN A 162 24.27 -17.64 -17.80
CA ASN A 162 25.72 -17.41 -17.81
C ASN A 162 26.12 -16.28 -18.76
N ASN A 163 25.14 -15.67 -19.45
CA ASN A 163 25.31 -14.54 -20.35
C ASN A 163 26.24 -14.77 -21.55
N MET A 164 26.66 -16.02 -21.83
CA MET A 164 27.52 -16.32 -22.99
C MET A 164 26.81 -16.06 -24.32
N ASN A 165 25.50 -16.34 -24.36
CA ASN A 165 24.66 -16.17 -25.54
C ASN A 165 23.36 -15.43 -25.17
N PHE A 166 22.63 -14.90 -26.16
CA PHE A 166 21.34 -14.23 -25.92
C PHE A 166 20.30 -15.15 -25.23
N SER A 167 20.27 -16.43 -25.59
CA SER A 167 19.38 -17.44 -24.98
C SER A 167 19.65 -17.67 -23.50
N ASP A 168 20.87 -17.38 -23.03
CA ASP A 168 21.37 -17.70 -21.69
C ASP A 168 21.51 -16.44 -20.82
N ARG A 169 20.84 -15.34 -21.20
CA ARG A 169 20.84 -14.08 -20.45
C ARG A 169 20.18 -14.27 -19.08
N ALA A 170 20.85 -13.92 -18.00
CA ALA A 170 20.28 -13.93 -16.67
C ALA A 170 19.34 -12.74 -16.47
N SER A 171 18.47 -12.82 -15.46
CA SER A 171 17.85 -11.63 -14.90
C SER A 171 18.74 -11.03 -13.82
N GLY A 172 18.92 -9.71 -13.83
CA GLY A 172 19.74 -9.00 -12.86
C GLY A 172 19.26 -7.56 -12.63
N ALA A 173 20.20 -6.64 -12.46
CA ALA A 173 19.92 -5.26 -12.07
C ALA A 173 19.16 -4.48 -13.16
N TYR A 174 19.46 -4.76 -14.43
CA TYR A 174 18.93 -4.03 -15.59
C TYR A 174 17.84 -4.83 -16.31
N ILE A 175 18.04 -6.13 -16.44
CA ILE A 175 17.26 -7.06 -17.24
C ILE A 175 16.25 -7.75 -16.33
N PHE A 176 14.97 -7.61 -16.70
CA PHE A 176 13.91 -8.46 -16.23
C PHE A 176 13.70 -9.60 -17.22
N ARG A 177 14.06 -10.83 -16.82
CA ARG A 177 13.83 -12.04 -17.59
C ARG A 177 13.19 -13.10 -16.68
N PRO A 178 11.86 -13.17 -16.61
CA PRO A 178 11.18 -14.15 -15.79
C PRO A 178 11.34 -15.56 -16.40
N ASN A 179 11.60 -16.54 -15.54
CA ASN A 179 11.58 -17.95 -15.91
C ASN A 179 10.15 -18.50 -15.78
N GLY A 180 9.33 -18.24 -16.80
CA GLY A 180 7.94 -18.67 -16.87
C GLY A 180 6.95 -17.72 -16.21
N SER A 181 5.84 -18.28 -15.72
CA SER A 181 4.77 -17.51 -15.07
C SER A 181 5.08 -17.23 -13.60
N TYR A 182 4.32 -16.31 -13.00
CA TYR A 182 4.46 -16.01 -11.58
C TYR A 182 4.02 -17.17 -10.69
N HIS A 183 4.53 -17.19 -9.47
CA HIS A 183 4.16 -18.10 -8.39
C HIS A 183 3.32 -17.37 -7.32
N ASN A 184 2.45 -18.13 -6.64
CA ASN A 184 1.64 -17.63 -5.53
C ASN A 184 2.49 -17.49 -4.25
N THR A 185 2.15 -16.51 -3.39
CA THR A 185 2.86 -16.26 -2.11
C THR A 185 2.28 -17.00 -0.90
N GLY A 186 1.20 -17.76 -1.09
CA GLY A 186 0.51 -18.51 -0.03
C GLY A 186 -0.79 -17.85 0.46
N PRO A 187 -1.47 -18.47 1.44
CA PRO A 187 -2.72 -17.95 2.00
C PRO A 187 -2.49 -16.71 2.87
N ILE A 188 -3.47 -15.81 2.90
CA ILE A 188 -3.44 -14.58 3.69
C ILE A 188 -4.17 -14.80 5.02
N THR A 189 -3.57 -14.34 6.11
CA THR A 189 -4.25 -14.21 7.41
C THR A 189 -4.33 -12.74 7.79
N SER A 190 -5.43 -12.31 8.40
CA SER A 190 -5.67 -10.88 8.63
C SER A 190 -6.11 -10.56 10.04
N GLN A 191 -5.74 -9.37 10.51
CA GLN A 191 -6.24 -8.75 11.73
C GLN A 191 -6.93 -7.43 11.37
N LEU A 192 -8.22 -7.35 11.69
CA LEU A 192 -9.05 -6.17 11.42
C LEU A 192 -9.13 -5.28 12.66
N TYR A 193 -8.89 -4.00 12.46
CA TYR A 193 -9.03 -2.95 13.46
C TYR A 193 -9.96 -1.87 12.93
N GLN A 194 -10.93 -1.45 13.75
CA GLN A 194 -11.97 -0.53 13.30
C GLN A 194 -12.29 0.53 14.36
N SER A 195 -12.52 1.76 13.89
CA SER A 195 -13.19 2.85 14.61
C SER A 195 -14.33 3.40 13.74
N ASP A 196 -14.96 4.49 14.18
CA ASP A 196 -16.04 5.14 13.42
C ASP A 196 -15.56 5.76 12.09
N ASP A 197 -14.27 6.12 12.00
CA ASP A 197 -13.71 6.90 10.90
C ASP A 197 -12.69 6.14 10.05
N VAL A 198 -12.00 5.14 10.61
CA VAL A 198 -10.97 4.38 9.91
C VAL A 198 -11.09 2.89 10.16
N THR A 199 -10.81 2.12 9.12
CA THR A 199 -10.61 0.67 9.19
C THR A 199 -9.20 0.34 8.71
N VAL A 200 -8.49 -0.45 9.50
CA VAL A 200 -7.12 -0.87 9.23
C VAL A 200 -7.07 -2.39 9.26
N LEU A 201 -6.55 -2.97 8.19
CA LEU A 201 -6.38 -4.41 8.06
C LEU A 201 -4.89 -4.74 7.98
N HIS A 202 -4.36 -5.46 8.96
CA HIS A 202 -3.03 -6.04 8.88
C HIS A 202 -3.12 -7.44 8.26
N GLN A 203 -2.61 -7.58 7.04
CA GLN A 203 -2.47 -8.85 6.33
C GLN A 203 -1.06 -9.43 6.53
N TYR A 204 -1.02 -10.69 6.94
CA TYR A 204 0.18 -11.50 7.08
C TYR A 204 0.14 -12.57 5.99
N ILE A 205 0.91 -12.34 4.93
CA ILE A 205 0.89 -13.16 3.71
C ILE A 205 1.85 -14.33 3.83
N ASN A 206 3.08 -14.06 4.27
CA ASN A 206 4.06 -15.08 4.63
C ASN A 206 5.13 -14.47 5.57
N LYS A 207 6.20 -15.22 5.84
CA LYS A 207 7.26 -14.79 6.78
C LYS A 207 8.01 -13.51 6.38
N TRP A 208 7.92 -13.07 5.13
CA TRP A 208 8.70 -11.97 4.56
C TRP A 208 7.84 -10.99 3.76
N ILE A 209 6.51 -11.11 3.79
CA ILE A 209 5.56 -10.17 3.19
C ILE A 209 4.45 -9.89 4.22
N GLY A 210 4.36 -8.62 4.63
CA GLY A 210 3.24 -8.07 5.38
C GLY A 210 2.65 -6.85 4.69
N GLN A 211 1.34 -6.64 4.83
CA GLN A 211 0.62 -5.50 4.24
C GLN A 211 -0.37 -4.90 5.22
N THR A 212 -0.46 -3.57 5.25
CA THR A 212 -1.53 -2.82 5.90
C THR A 212 -2.42 -2.23 4.82
N ILE A 213 -3.73 -2.53 4.87
CA ILE A 213 -4.74 -1.84 4.07
C ILE A 213 -5.49 -0.87 4.97
N THR A 214 -5.50 0.41 4.61
CA THR A 214 -6.24 1.45 5.36
C THR A 214 -7.36 2.02 4.51
N VAL A 215 -8.58 1.97 5.03
CA VAL A 215 -9.77 2.59 4.45
C VAL A 215 -10.24 3.68 5.40
N HIS A 216 -10.18 4.93 4.95
CA HIS A 216 -10.59 6.09 5.74
C HIS A 216 -11.90 6.66 5.19
N LYS A 217 -12.88 6.88 6.07
CA LYS A 217 -14.23 7.35 5.70
C LYS A 217 -14.23 8.69 4.95
N LEU A 218 -13.20 9.50 5.17
CA LEU A 218 -13.05 10.83 4.56
C LEU A 218 -12.12 10.86 3.33
N LYS A 219 -11.51 9.74 2.94
CA LYS A 219 -10.57 9.67 1.80
C LYS A 219 -11.21 8.99 0.59
N GLU A 220 -10.88 9.49 -0.59
CA GLU A 220 -11.36 8.99 -1.90
C GLU A 220 -10.45 7.89 -2.47
N TYR A 221 -9.74 7.17 -1.62
CA TYR A 221 -8.81 6.12 -1.99
C TYR A 221 -8.59 5.13 -0.85
N VAL A 222 -8.06 3.95 -1.20
CA VAL A 222 -7.59 2.94 -0.25
C VAL A 222 -6.07 2.97 -0.22
N GLU A 223 -5.49 3.02 0.96
CA GLU A 223 -4.03 2.99 1.14
C GLU A 223 -3.54 1.56 1.31
N PHE A 224 -2.48 1.22 0.60
CA PHE A 224 -1.78 -0.06 0.70
C PHE A 224 -0.34 0.22 1.11
N ASP A 225 0.03 -0.15 2.32
CA ASP A 225 1.41 -0.10 2.81
C ASP A 225 1.93 -1.54 2.93
N TRP A 226 3.16 -1.81 2.50
CA TRP A 226 3.74 -3.15 2.60
C TRP A 226 5.19 -3.15 3.08
N VAL A 227 5.56 -4.24 3.75
CA VAL A 227 6.92 -4.58 4.13
C VAL A 227 7.27 -5.89 3.46
N ILE A 228 8.26 -5.86 2.57
CA ILE A 228 8.74 -7.04 1.83
C ILE A 228 10.22 -7.21 2.14
N GLY A 229 10.56 -8.35 2.73
CA GLY A 229 11.93 -8.77 2.95
C GLY A 229 12.17 -9.34 4.35
N PRO A 230 13.32 -10.00 4.55
CA PRO A 230 14.30 -10.37 3.51
C PRO A 230 13.73 -11.43 2.56
N ILE A 231 13.87 -11.22 1.25
CA ILE A 231 13.41 -12.18 0.23
C ILE A 231 14.27 -13.45 0.35
N PRO A 232 13.68 -14.64 0.57
CA PRO A 232 14.44 -15.87 0.81
C PRO A 232 15.14 -16.34 -0.46
N ILE A 233 16.36 -16.86 -0.29
CA ILE A 233 17.21 -17.35 -1.40
C ILE A 233 17.79 -18.75 -1.13
N ASP A 234 17.40 -19.40 -0.03
CA ASP A 234 17.92 -20.71 0.37
C ASP A 234 17.56 -21.81 -0.66
N ASP A 235 16.50 -21.57 -1.44
CA ASP A 235 16.09 -22.41 -2.57
C ASP A 235 16.90 -22.15 -3.86
N HIS A 236 17.87 -21.24 -3.82
CA HIS A 236 18.70 -20.85 -4.95
C HIS A 236 17.87 -20.31 -6.13
N ILE A 237 16.73 -19.68 -5.84
CA ILE A 237 15.84 -19.04 -6.83
C ILE A 237 15.77 -17.54 -6.53
N GLY A 238 16.20 -16.72 -7.50
CA GLY A 238 15.97 -15.28 -7.47
C GLY A 238 14.48 -14.98 -7.63
N LYS A 239 13.95 -14.02 -6.87
CA LYS A 239 12.51 -13.72 -6.82
C LYS A 239 12.25 -12.26 -7.07
N GLU A 240 11.26 -12.01 -7.90
CA GLU A 240 10.82 -10.68 -8.29
C GLU A 240 9.35 -10.51 -7.93
N ILE A 241 9.10 -9.76 -6.86
CA ILE A 241 7.83 -9.69 -6.18
C ILE A 241 6.96 -8.65 -6.86
N VAL A 242 5.73 -9.02 -7.18
CA VAL A 242 4.74 -8.15 -7.80
C VAL A 242 3.49 -8.03 -6.94
N SER A 243 2.94 -6.83 -6.85
CA SER A 243 1.57 -6.59 -6.38
C SER A 243 0.65 -6.62 -7.59
N LEU A 244 -0.19 -7.66 -7.68
CA LEU A 244 -1.11 -7.91 -8.78
C LEU A 244 -2.52 -7.47 -8.37
N PHE A 245 -3.14 -6.63 -9.18
CA PHE A 245 -4.53 -6.22 -9.09
C PHE A 245 -5.31 -6.90 -10.21
N GLU A 246 -6.33 -7.68 -9.86
CA GLU A 246 -7.19 -8.41 -10.79
C GLU A 246 -8.61 -7.87 -10.70
N THR A 247 -9.22 -7.56 -11.84
CA THR A 247 -10.57 -7.01 -11.92
C THR A 247 -11.42 -7.68 -12.99
N ASP A 248 -12.72 -7.44 -12.97
CA ASP A 248 -13.67 -7.89 -13.99
C ASP A 248 -13.78 -6.97 -15.22
N LEU A 249 -13.03 -5.84 -15.23
CA LEU A 249 -13.02 -4.84 -16.30
C LEU A 249 -12.57 -5.40 -17.65
N LYS A 250 -13.22 -4.97 -18.74
CA LYS A 250 -12.84 -5.34 -20.11
C LYS A 250 -11.86 -4.33 -20.70
N THR A 251 -10.57 -4.61 -20.54
CA THR A 251 -9.49 -3.67 -20.88
C THR A 251 -8.91 -3.84 -22.30
N ASN A 252 -9.23 -4.95 -22.98
CA ASN A 252 -8.82 -5.24 -24.36
C ASN A 252 -7.32 -4.94 -24.61
N LYS A 253 -6.44 -5.61 -23.86
CA LYS A 253 -4.98 -5.49 -23.89
C LYS A 253 -4.42 -4.10 -23.58
N THR A 254 -5.27 -3.14 -23.24
CA THR A 254 -4.89 -1.73 -23.07
C THR A 254 -4.72 -1.40 -21.59
N PHE A 255 -3.64 -0.68 -21.30
CA PHE A 255 -3.37 -0.10 -19.99
C PHE A 255 -2.60 1.21 -20.16
N TYR A 256 -2.44 1.97 -19.08
CA TYR A 256 -1.90 3.31 -19.15
C TYR A 256 -0.85 3.50 -18.05
N THR A 257 0.30 4.06 -18.42
CA THR A 257 1.36 4.42 -17.47
C THR A 257 1.78 5.86 -17.69
N ASP A 258 2.26 6.51 -16.64
CA ASP A 258 2.81 7.85 -16.77
C ASP A 258 4.21 7.88 -17.39
N SER A 259 4.64 9.07 -17.80
CA SER A 259 6.01 9.41 -18.16
C SER A 259 6.51 10.47 -17.19
N ASN A 260 7.42 10.08 -16.29
CA ASN A 260 8.09 10.98 -15.34
C ASN A 260 7.11 11.78 -14.45
N GLY A 261 5.99 11.20 -14.05
CA GLY A 261 4.98 11.88 -13.23
C GLY A 261 4.02 12.78 -14.01
N ARG A 262 4.17 12.89 -15.34
CA ARG A 262 3.50 13.88 -16.18
C ARG A 262 2.49 13.26 -17.14
N GLN A 263 2.83 13.15 -18.41
CA GLN A 263 1.92 12.65 -19.44
C GLN A 263 1.56 11.19 -19.20
N VAL A 264 0.34 10.82 -19.54
CA VAL A 264 -0.11 9.43 -19.54
C VAL A 264 0.03 8.87 -20.95
N LEU A 265 0.65 7.70 -21.07
CA LEU A 265 0.85 7.00 -22.34
C LEU A 265 -0.01 5.74 -22.38
N LYS A 266 -0.76 5.59 -23.47
CA LYS A 266 -1.48 4.35 -23.79
C LYS A 266 -0.49 3.25 -24.15
N ARG A 267 -0.60 2.11 -23.49
CA ARG A 267 0.17 0.89 -23.74
C ARG A 267 -0.78 -0.19 -24.25
N VAL A 268 -0.33 -0.99 -25.21
CA VAL A 268 -1.06 -2.15 -25.73
C VAL A 268 -0.13 -3.35 -25.61
N ARG A 269 -0.56 -4.37 -24.86
CA ARG A 269 0.20 -5.61 -24.65
C ARG A 269 0.53 -6.26 -26.00
N ASN A 270 1.79 -6.66 -26.15
CA ASN A 270 2.37 -7.28 -27.36
C ASN A 270 2.28 -6.42 -28.63
N TYR A 271 2.32 -5.09 -28.50
CA TYR A 271 2.25 -4.19 -29.64
C TYR A 271 3.30 -3.08 -29.57
N ARG A 272 3.74 -2.63 -30.75
CA ARG A 272 4.61 -1.47 -30.96
C ARG A 272 4.09 -0.68 -32.15
N LYS A 273 4.06 0.66 -32.03
CA LYS A 273 3.48 1.53 -33.06
C LYS A 273 4.36 1.63 -34.31
N THR A 274 5.67 1.57 -34.15
CA THR A 274 6.65 1.93 -35.19
C THR A 274 7.30 0.74 -35.88
N TRP A 275 7.06 -0.50 -35.42
CA TRP A 275 7.56 -1.71 -36.08
C TRP A 275 6.71 -2.94 -35.74
N THR A 276 6.81 -3.99 -36.55
CA THR A 276 6.21 -5.31 -36.27
C THR A 276 6.92 -5.96 -35.08
N PHE A 277 6.24 -6.07 -33.95
CA PHE A 277 6.82 -6.60 -32.73
C PHE A 277 6.81 -8.13 -32.72
N ASN A 278 8.00 -8.75 -32.75
CA ASN A 278 8.16 -10.18 -32.49
C ASN A 278 8.20 -10.43 -30.98
N VAL A 279 7.22 -11.18 -30.45
CA VAL A 279 7.06 -11.40 -29.02
C VAL A 279 7.93 -12.57 -28.57
N THR A 280 9.15 -12.29 -28.14
CA THR A 280 10.07 -13.30 -27.56
C THR A 280 9.95 -13.37 -26.04
N GLU A 281 9.67 -12.25 -25.39
CA GLU A 281 9.54 -12.11 -23.93
C GLU A 281 8.16 -11.54 -23.59
N PRO A 282 7.12 -12.39 -23.45
CA PRO A 282 5.72 -11.95 -23.35
C PRO A 282 5.39 -11.21 -22.05
N VAL A 283 6.22 -11.35 -21.01
CA VAL A 283 6.06 -10.63 -19.75
C VAL A 283 6.91 -9.35 -19.75
N SER A 284 8.23 -9.47 -19.75
CA SER A 284 9.13 -8.32 -19.61
C SER A 284 9.08 -7.36 -20.80
N GLY A 285 8.78 -7.86 -22.00
CA GLY A 285 8.52 -7.03 -23.18
C GLY A 285 7.30 -6.11 -23.05
N ASN A 286 6.48 -6.27 -22.01
CA ASN A 286 5.32 -5.42 -21.72
C ASN A 286 5.47 -4.60 -20.43
N TYR A 287 6.61 -4.65 -19.75
CA TYR A 287 6.86 -3.82 -18.58
C TYR A 287 7.26 -2.40 -18.97
N TYR A 288 6.74 -1.42 -18.23
CA TYR A 288 6.99 0.01 -18.41
C TYR A 288 7.31 0.67 -17.06
N PRO A 289 8.05 1.79 -17.05
CA PRO A 289 8.20 2.59 -15.85
C PRO A 289 6.85 3.17 -15.40
N VAL A 290 6.64 3.16 -14.09
CA VAL A 290 5.54 3.81 -13.39
C VAL A 290 6.17 4.70 -12.33
N ASN A 291 6.13 6.02 -12.52
CA ASN A 291 6.73 6.97 -11.58
C ASN A 291 5.67 7.58 -10.64
N SER A 292 4.42 7.65 -11.10
CA SER A 292 3.31 8.19 -10.31
C SER A 292 2.05 7.35 -10.37
N ARG A 293 1.71 6.78 -11.54
CA ARG A 293 0.42 6.10 -11.70
C ARG A 293 0.38 5.08 -12.84
N ILE A 294 -0.34 4.00 -12.60
CA ILE A 294 -0.78 3.02 -13.60
C ILE A 294 -2.29 2.85 -13.49
N PHE A 295 -2.98 2.67 -14.62
CA PHE A 295 -4.40 2.36 -14.61
C PHE A 295 -4.85 1.49 -15.77
N ILE A 296 -5.97 0.83 -15.57
CA ILE A 296 -6.76 0.12 -16.57
C ILE A 296 -8.17 0.68 -16.60
N ARG A 297 -8.82 0.63 -17.76
CA ARG A 297 -10.16 1.18 -17.98
C ARG A 297 -11.01 0.23 -18.81
N ASP A 298 -12.27 0.07 -18.43
CA ASP A 298 -13.33 -0.44 -19.28
C ASP A 298 -14.04 0.75 -19.94
N GLU A 299 -13.79 0.95 -21.24
CA GLU A 299 -14.34 2.09 -21.98
C GLU A 299 -15.87 1.97 -22.17
N GLN A 300 -16.44 0.75 -22.14
CA GLN A 300 -17.87 0.55 -22.31
C GLN A 300 -18.64 0.89 -21.04
N GLN A 301 -18.09 0.51 -19.88
CA GLN A 301 -18.69 0.80 -18.58
C GLN A 301 -18.27 2.16 -18.00
N ALA A 302 -17.31 2.84 -18.63
CA ALA A 302 -16.67 4.06 -18.12
C ALA A 302 -16.07 3.89 -16.71
N LEU A 303 -15.60 2.67 -16.38
CA LEU A 303 -14.99 2.34 -15.09
C LEU A 303 -13.48 2.25 -15.22
N GLN A 304 -12.76 2.75 -14.20
CA GLN A 304 -11.30 2.78 -14.16
C GLN A 304 -10.79 2.41 -12.79
N VAL A 305 -9.73 1.60 -12.76
CA VAL A 305 -8.92 1.34 -11.55
C VAL A 305 -7.57 1.97 -11.75
N THR A 306 -7.18 2.85 -10.81
CA THR A 306 -5.90 3.55 -10.81
C THR A 306 -5.14 3.22 -9.54
N VAL A 307 -3.85 2.90 -9.68
CA VAL A 307 -2.93 2.81 -8.55
C VAL A 307 -1.93 3.95 -8.65
N LEU A 308 -1.80 4.68 -7.55
CA LEU A 308 -0.79 5.71 -7.35
C LEU A 308 0.36 5.11 -6.55
N THR A 309 1.58 5.43 -6.95
CA THR A 309 2.79 4.87 -6.37
C THR A 309 3.57 5.91 -5.56
N ASP A 310 4.19 5.50 -4.46
CA ASP A 310 5.04 6.36 -3.62
C ASP A 310 6.48 6.52 -4.16
N ARG A 311 6.85 5.70 -5.15
CA ARG A 311 8.17 5.62 -5.77
C ARG A 311 8.09 5.05 -7.17
N SER A 312 9.20 5.13 -7.89
CA SER A 312 9.31 4.51 -9.22
C SER A 312 9.32 2.99 -9.12
N GLN A 313 8.50 2.35 -9.95
CA GLN A 313 8.35 0.89 -10.04
C GLN A 313 8.25 0.48 -11.52
N GLY A 314 8.47 -0.82 -11.80
CA GLY A 314 8.10 -1.42 -13.07
C GLY A 314 6.66 -1.90 -13.00
N GLY A 315 5.83 -1.62 -14.02
CA GLY A 315 4.45 -2.07 -14.05
C GLY A 315 3.99 -2.52 -15.43
N SER A 316 2.95 -3.35 -15.46
CA SER A 316 2.40 -3.93 -16.70
C SER A 316 0.96 -4.38 -16.53
N SER A 317 0.29 -4.67 -17.64
CA SER A 317 -0.95 -5.45 -17.70
C SER A 317 -0.69 -6.71 -18.53
N ILE A 318 -0.41 -7.81 -17.83
CA ILE A 318 -0.08 -9.11 -18.46
C ILE A 318 -1.33 -9.87 -18.89
N ASN A 319 -2.47 -9.65 -18.23
CA ASN A 319 -3.77 -10.22 -18.55
C ASN A 319 -4.84 -9.12 -18.63
N ASP A 320 -5.88 -9.33 -19.44
CA ASP A 320 -7.00 -8.38 -19.51
C ASP A 320 -7.72 -8.33 -18.15
N GLY A 321 -8.17 -7.13 -17.76
CA GLY A 321 -8.74 -6.88 -16.44
C GLY A 321 -7.73 -6.82 -15.30
N ALA A 322 -6.43 -7.06 -15.55
CA ALA A 322 -5.42 -7.08 -14.50
C ALA A 322 -4.22 -6.17 -14.81
N PHE A 323 -3.58 -5.65 -13.76
CA PHE A 323 -2.28 -4.99 -13.86
C PHE A 323 -1.45 -5.25 -12.60
N GLU A 324 -0.13 -5.17 -12.75
CA GLU A 324 0.81 -5.49 -11.69
C GLU A 324 1.93 -4.44 -11.60
N LEU A 325 2.47 -4.32 -10.38
CA LEU A 325 3.62 -3.49 -10.05
C LEU A 325 4.68 -4.37 -9.42
N MET A 326 5.90 -4.36 -9.95
CA MET A 326 7.05 -4.99 -9.35
C MET A 326 7.58 -4.13 -8.21
N VAL A 327 7.41 -4.64 -6.99
CA VAL A 327 7.61 -3.89 -5.75
C VAL A 327 8.95 -4.17 -5.08
N HIS A 328 9.55 -5.34 -5.35
CA HIS A 328 10.90 -5.67 -4.88
C HIS A 328 11.48 -6.84 -5.70
N ARG A 329 12.82 -6.97 -5.73
CA ARG A 329 13.53 -8.02 -6.47
C ARG A 329 14.78 -8.41 -5.70
N ARG A 330 15.11 -9.70 -5.68
CA ARG A 330 16.40 -10.22 -5.22
C ARG A 330 16.86 -11.32 -6.15
N LEU A 331 17.95 -11.09 -6.87
CA LEU A 331 18.48 -11.95 -7.91
C LEU A 331 19.84 -12.51 -7.49
N LEU A 332 20.23 -13.64 -8.10
CA LEU A 332 21.40 -14.43 -7.72
C LEU A 332 22.50 -14.45 -8.80
N TYR A 333 22.26 -13.77 -9.93
CA TYR A 333 23.13 -13.73 -11.09
C TYR A 333 23.23 -12.27 -11.57
N ASP A 334 24.37 -11.92 -12.13
CA ASP A 334 24.61 -10.68 -12.87
C ASP A 334 24.10 -10.83 -14.32
N ASP A 335 23.71 -9.74 -14.97
CA ASP A 335 22.98 -9.74 -16.25
C ASP A 335 23.70 -9.06 -17.42
#